data_AF-A0A1F4UNE1-F1
#
_entry.id   AF-A0A1F4UNE1-F1
#
_cell.length_a   1.000
_cell.length_b   1.000
_cell.length_c   1.000
_cell.angle_alpha   90.00
_cell.angle_beta   90.00
_cell.angle_gamma   90.00
#
_symmetry.space_group_name_H-M   'P 1'
#
loop_
_entity.id
_entity.type
_entity.pdbx_description
1 polymer ?
#
loop_
_entity_poly.entity_id
_entity_poly.type
_entity_poly.pdbx_seq_one_letter_code
_entity_poly.pdbx_strand_id
1 'polypeptide(L)'
;MSNKILDDIKKDIVITVKLSTDKIVKKLNKKYLKRDYPTDVLSFDIKQDEGDNYYLGDIIVNIDKAKKQANKYNNTFEEEVAELASHGILHLLGVHHEDDDDNSVHGIKKVR
;
A
#
# COMPACT_ATOMS: atom_id res chain seq x y z
N MET A 1 1.73 -22.74 -28.22
CA MET A 1 1.51 -21.28 -28.39
C MET A 1 1.97 -20.62 -27.11
N SER A 2 3.22 -20.19 -27.10
CA SER A 2 3.96 -19.78 -25.90
C SER A 2 3.70 -18.30 -25.65
N ASN A 3 2.82 -17.98 -24.70
CA ASN A 3 2.68 -16.60 -24.20
C ASN A 3 3.97 -16.26 -23.43
N LYS A 4 4.95 -15.65 -24.09
CA LYS A 4 6.24 -15.35 -23.47
C LYS A 4 6.54 -13.85 -23.41
N ILE A 5 5.52 -13.00 -23.23
CA ILE A 5 5.75 -11.61 -22.80
C ILE A 5 6.46 -11.60 -21.44
N LEU A 6 6.09 -12.55 -20.57
CA LEU A 6 6.71 -12.69 -19.24
C LEU A 6 8.17 -13.16 -19.29
N ASP A 7 8.58 -13.87 -20.34
CA ASP A 7 9.98 -14.33 -20.45
C ASP A 7 10.96 -13.26 -20.91
N ASP A 8 10.45 -12.14 -21.46
CA ASP A 8 11.24 -10.94 -21.72
C ASP A 8 11.35 -10.04 -20.47
N ILE A 9 10.57 -10.32 -19.42
CA ILE A 9 10.65 -9.63 -18.13
C ILE A 9 11.81 -10.24 -17.34
N LYS A 10 12.91 -9.48 -17.25
CA LYS A 10 14.17 -9.95 -16.66
C LYS A 10 14.15 -10.10 -15.13
N LYS A 11 13.16 -9.51 -14.45
CA LYS A 11 13.06 -9.53 -12.98
C LYS A 11 11.61 -9.59 -12.52
N ASP A 12 11.36 -10.41 -11.51
CA ASP A 12 10.06 -10.42 -10.84
C ASP A 12 9.91 -9.14 -9.99
N ILE A 13 8.75 -8.51 -10.06
CA ILE A 13 8.43 -7.37 -9.19
C ILE A 13 7.81 -7.92 -7.92
N VAL A 14 8.40 -7.58 -6.77
CA VAL A 14 7.97 -8.07 -5.47
C VAL A 14 7.39 -6.92 -4.64
N ILE A 15 6.22 -7.16 -4.06
CA ILE A 15 5.57 -6.29 -3.07
C ILE A 15 5.17 -7.12 -1.85
N THR A 16 5.27 -6.53 -0.67
CA THR A 16 4.71 -7.12 0.54
C THR A 16 3.40 -6.43 0.88
N VAL A 17 2.31 -7.19 1.02
CA VAL A 17 1.03 -6.68 1.50
C VAL A 17 0.73 -7.28 2.86
N LYS A 18 0.47 -6.43 3.85
CA LYS A 18 0.17 -6.83 5.22
C LYS A 18 -1.16 -6.26 5.68
N LEU A 19 -2.07 -7.13 6.10
CA LEU A 19 -3.30 -6.74 6.79
C LEU A 19 -3.01 -6.47 8.27
N SER A 20 -3.47 -5.33 8.78
CA SER A 20 -3.21 -4.92 10.16
C SER A 20 -4.32 -4.07 10.76
N THR A 21 -4.25 -3.85 12.07
CA THR A 21 -5.28 -3.12 12.84
C THR A 21 -4.92 -1.65 13.02
N ASP A 22 -5.91 -0.83 13.42
CA ASP A 22 -5.78 0.59 13.75
C ASP A 22 -4.59 0.83 14.70
N LYS A 23 -4.40 -0.06 15.70
CA LYS A 23 -3.31 0.03 16.69
C LYS A 23 -1.92 -0.07 16.03
N ILE A 24 -1.74 -1.03 15.14
CA ILE A 24 -0.46 -1.25 14.47
C ILE A 24 -0.22 -0.16 13.44
N VAL A 25 -1.22 0.17 12.65
CA VAL A 25 -1.14 1.22 11.62
C VAL A 25 -0.80 2.56 12.26
N LYS A 26 -1.48 2.96 13.35
CA LYS A 26 -1.14 4.18 14.10
C LYS A 26 0.31 4.18 14.60
N LYS A 27 0.79 3.05 15.14
CA LYS A 27 2.17 2.91 15.61
C LYS A 27 3.18 3.12 14.46
N LEU A 28 2.91 2.52 13.31
CA LEU A 28 3.76 2.66 12.12
C LEU A 28 3.70 4.08 11.54
N ASN A 29 2.50 4.65 11.43
CA ASN A 29 2.28 6.02 10.95
C ASN A 29 3.05 7.02 11.83
N LYS A 30 2.98 6.88 13.15
CA LYS A 30 3.75 7.73 14.08
C LYS A 30 5.25 7.53 13.91
N LYS A 31 5.72 6.28 13.86
CA LYS A 31 7.15 5.95 13.81
C LYS A 31 7.80 6.40 12.51
N TYR A 32 7.14 6.18 11.38
CA TYR A 32 7.73 6.36 10.06
C TYR A 32 7.32 7.68 9.41
N LEU A 33 6.07 8.13 9.59
CA LEU A 33 5.51 9.33 8.97
C LEU A 33 5.28 10.50 9.93
N LYS A 34 5.59 10.33 11.21
CA LYS A 34 5.40 11.37 12.25
C LYS A 34 3.93 11.82 12.41
N ARG A 35 2.97 11.00 11.97
CA ARG A 35 1.52 11.23 12.07
C ARG A 35 0.93 10.33 13.17
N ASP A 36 0.38 10.92 14.23
CA ASP A 36 -0.11 10.17 15.42
C ASP A 36 -1.61 9.79 15.34
N TYR A 37 -2.02 9.24 14.20
CA TYR A 37 -3.38 8.76 13.96
C TYR A 37 -3.38 7.51 13.05
N PRO A 38 -4.39 6.62 13.15
CA PRO A 38 -4.53 5.52 12.22
C PRO A 38 -5.07 6.01 10.87
N THR A 39 -4.57 5.39 9.81
CA THR A 39 -4.85 5.69 8.40
C THR A 39 -5.41 4.42 7.74
N ASP A 40 -5.99 4.50 6.54
CA ASP A 40 -6.53 3.34 5.84
C ASP A 40 -5.44 2.44 5.23
N VAL A 41 -4.42 3.03 4.61
CA VAL A 41 -3.28 2.33 4.02
C VAL A 41 -1.96 3.11 4.22
N LEU A 42 -0.89 2.37 4.51
CA LEU A 42 0.47 2.90 4.49
C LEU A 42 1.24 2.26 3.36
N SER A 43 1.90 3.08 2.54
CA SER A 43 2.82 2.61 1.50
C SER A 43 4.24 3.08 1.79
N PHE A 44 5.17 2.14 1.82
CA PHE A 44 6.60 2.39 2.00
C PHE A 44 7.33 2.03 0.72
N ASP A 45 7.70 3.07 -0.04
CA ASP A 45 8.46 2.96 -1.27
C ASP A 45 9.94 2.67 -0.94
N ILE A 46 10.42 1.47 -1.27
CA ILE A 46 11.77 0.98 -0.94
C ILE A 46 12.66 0.85 -2.18
N LYS A 47 12.12 0.35 -3.31
CA LYS A 47 12.80 0.26 -4.62
C LYS A 47 14.22 -0.31 -4.55
N GLN A 48 14.31 -1.58 -4.18
CA GLN A 48 15.57 -2.29 -4.01
C GLN A 48 15.75 -3.40 -5.04
N ASP A 49 16.95 -3.46 -5.63
CA ASP A 49 17.35 -4.55 -6.53
C ASP A 49 17.84 -5.75 -5.71
N GLU A 50 17.21 -6.92 -5.92
CA GLU A 50 17.48 -8.16 -5.19
C GLU A 50 17.79 -9.33 -6.16
N GLY A 51 18.69 -9.08 -7.11
CA GLY A 51 19.11 -10.09 -8.08
C GLY A 51 18.02 -10.35 -9.11
N ASP A 52 17.34 -11.49 -9.02
CA ASP A 52 16.23 -11.88 -9.91
C ASP A 52 14.93 -11.12 -9.58
N ASN A 53 14.88 -10.45 -8.43
CA ASN A 53 13.73 -9.68 -7.98
C ASN A 53 14.03 -8.18 -7.97
N TYR A 54 12.99 -7.38 -8.16
CA TYR A 54 12.96 -5.96 -7.86
C TYR A 54 11.91 -5.71 -6.78
N TYR A 55 12.36 -5.41 -5.56
CA TYR A 55 11.50 -5.17 -4.42
C TYR A 55 10.97 -3.74 -4.44
N LEU A 56 9.67 -3.60 -4.71
CA LEU A 56 9.06 -2.29 -4.86
C LEU A 56 8.74 -1.65 -3.49
N GLY A 57 8.25 -2.44 -2.52
CA GLY A 57 8.03 -1.95 -1.17
C GLY A 57 6.96 -2.68 -0.37
N ASP A 58 6.56 -2.05 0.73
CA ASP A 58 5.58 -2.56 1.69
C ASP A 58 4.26 -1.78 1.61
N ILE A 59 3.15 -2.50 1.68
CA ILE A 59 1.79 -1.96 1.81
C ILE A 59 1.17 -2.53 3.09
N ILE A 60 0.70 -1.66 3.96
CA ILE A 60 -0.02 -2.05 5.19
C ILE A 60 -1.46 -1.57 5.06
N VAL A 61 -2.40 -2.51 4.93
CA VAL A 61 -3.83 -2.23 4.85
C VAL A 61 -4.45 -2.32 6.24
N ASN A 62 -5.20 -1.29 6.62
CA ASN A 62 -5.90 -1.22 7.90
C ASN A 62 -7.29 -1.86 7.81
N ILE A 63 -7.42 -3.08 8.33
CA ILE A 63 -8.68 -3.83 8.26
C ILE A 63 -9.80 -3.22 9.11
N ASP A 64 -9.47 -2.44 10.14
CA ASP A 64 -10.48 -1.78 10.98
C ASP A 64 -11.11 -0.60 10.25
N LYS A 65 -10.33 0.10 9.41
CA LYS A 65 -10.82 1.14 8.50
C LYS A 65 -11.58 0.53 7.34
N ALA A 66 -11.04 -0.52 6.70
CA ALA A 66 -11.72 -1.22 5.62
C ALA A 66 -13.13 -1.69 6.03
N LYS A 67 -13.29 -2.29 7.20
CA LYS A 67 -14.64 -2.67 7.70
C LYS A 67 -15.59 -1.48 7.86
N LYS A 68 -15.09 -0.32 8.32
CA LYS A 68 -15.91 0.89 8.47
C LYS A 68 -16.31 1.46 7.10
N GLN A 69 -15.40 1.44 6.14
CA GLN A 69 -15.60 1.94 4.78
C GLN A 69 -16.54 1.05 3.98
N ALA A 70 -16.35 -0.28 4.03
CA ALA A 70 -17.26 -1.25 3.43
C ALA A 70 -18.72 -1.01 3.85
N ASN A 71 -18.97 -0.86 5.15
CA ASN A 71 -20.31 -0.54 5.66
C ASN A 71 -20.82 0.84 5.22
N LYS A 72 -19.94 1.85 5.12
CA LYS A 72 -20.30 3.22 4.76
C LYS A 72 -20.64 3.35 3.27
N TYR A 73 -19.88 2.69 2.41
CA TYR A 73 -19.99 2.78 0.96
C TYR A 73 -20.79 1.64 0.34
N ASN A 74 -21.35 0.76 1.17
CA ASN A 74 -22.13 -0.40 0.73
C ASN A 74 -21.32 -1.34 -0.18
N ASN A 75 -20.04 -1.50 0.13
CA ASN A 75 -19.12 -2.46 -0.48
C ASN A 75 -18.96 -3.68 0.43
N THR A 76 -18.46 -4.79 -0.12
CA THR A 76 -17.97 -5.91 0.70
C THR A 76 -16.64 -5.56 1.37
N PHE A 77 -16.31 -6.29 2.44
CA PHE A 77 -15.03 -6.11 3.12
C PHE A 77 -13.84 -6.45 2.20
N GLU A 78 -14.00 -7.48 1.38
CA GLU A 78 -13.01 -7.95 0.42
C GLU A 78 -12.75 -6.93 -0.69
N GLU A 79 -13.81 -6.31 -1.23
CA GLU A 79 -13.69 -5.22 -2.23
C GLU A 79 -12.91 -4.04 -1.65
N GLU A 80 -13.23 -3.62 -0.43
CA GLU A 80 -12.55 -2.50 0.22
C GLU A 80 -11.06 -2.81 0.51
N VAL A 81 -10.75 -4.04 0.96
CA VAL A 81 -9.35 -4.45 1.17
C VAL A 81 -8.59 -4.48 -0.16
N ALA A 82 -9.22 -4.97 -1.23
CA ALA A 82 -8.63 -4.98 -2.57
C ALA A 82 -8.40 -3.55 -3.08
N GLU A 83 -9.37 -2.64 -2.91
CA GLU A 83 -9.26 -1.24 -3.27
C GLU A 83 -8.10 -0.56 -2.54
N LEU A 84 -7.99 -0.74 -1.22
CA LEU A 84 -6.89 -0.18 -0.43
C LEU A 84 -5.53 -0.78 -0.81
N ALA A 85 -5.47 -2.08 -1.12
CA ALA A 85 -4.23 -2.70 -1.60
C ALA A 85 -3.83 -2.16 -2.98
N SER A 86 -4.77 -2.04 -3.92
CA SER A 86 -4.57 -1.44 -5.25
C SER A 86 -4.11 0.01 -5.14
N HIS A 87 -4.75 0.80 -4.27
CA HIS A 87 -4.35 2.17 -3.97
C HIS A 87 -2.91 2.21 -3.43
N GLY A 88 -2.58 1.31 -2.50
CA GLY A 88 -1.23 1.18 -1.97
C GLY A 88 -0.18 0.90 -3.05
N ILE A 89 -0.50 0.07 -4.06
CA ILE A 89 0.37 -0.22 -5.21
C ILE A 89 0.56 1.03 -6.08
N LEU A 90 -0.50 1.80 -6.34
CA LEU A 90 -0.40 3.04 -7.12
C LEU A 90 0.60 4.03 -6.48
N HIS A 91 0.58 4.16 -5.16
CA HIS A 91 1.59 4.96 -4.44
C HIS A 91 3.01 4.45 -4.62
N LEU A 92 3.23 3.14 -4.58
CA LEU A 92 4.57 2.56 -4.81
C LEU A 92 5.08 2.87 -6.22
N LEU A 93 4.17 2.94 -7.20
CA LEU A 93 4.46 3.34 -8.58
C LEU A 93 4.64 4.86 -8.75
N GLY A 94 4.49 5.65 -7.68
CA GLY A 94 4.63 7.11 -7.71
C GLY A 94 3.40 7.84 -8.28
N VAL A 95 2.26 7.14 -8.38
CA VAL A 95 0.97 7.75 -8.69
C VAL A 95 0.37 8.24 -7.37
N HIS A 96 0.25 9.56 -7.25
CA HIS A 96 -0.32 10.23 -6.09
C HIS A 96 -1.63 10.91 -6.52
N HIS A 97 -2.63 10.90 -5.62
CA HIS A 97 -3.85 11.67 -5.80
C HIS A 97 -3.57 13.16 -5.52
N GLU A 98 -4.31 14.06 -6.18
CA GLU A 98 -4.20 15.51 -5.94
C GLU A 98 -4.51 15.88 -4.48
N ASP A 99 -5.28 15.05 -3.79
CA ASP A 99 -5.62 15.19 -2.38
C ASP A 99 -4.61 14.54 -1.42
N ASP A 100 -3.44 14.02 -1.85
CA ASP A 100 -2.39 13.39 -1.01
C ASP A 100 -1.47 14.40 -0.27
N ASP A 101 -2.03 15.54 0.14
CA ASP A 101 -1.36 16.55 0.96
C ASP A 101 -1.05 16.08 2.41
N ASP A 102 -0.43 16.92 3.24
CA ASP A 102 -0.02 16.49 4.60
C ASP A 102 -1.19 16.08 5.54
N ASN A 103 -2.43 16.37 5.14
CA ASN A 103 -3.67 16.05 5.85
C ASN A 103 -4.40 14.79 5.36
N SER A 104 -3.86 14.08 4.37
CA SER A 104 -4.56 12.98 3.71
C SER A 104 -4.63 11.74 4.58
N VAL A 105 -5.70 10.97 4.34
CA VAL A 105 -5.95 9.69 5.00
C VAL A 105 -4.99 8.60 4.50
N HIS A 106 -4.17 8.88 3.47
CA HIS A 106 -3.16 7.98 2.95
C HIS A 106 -1.76 8.35 3.50
N GLY A 107 -1.03 7.36 4.02
CA GLY A 107 0.32 7.59 4.55
C GLY A 107 1.40 7.20 3.55
N ILE A 108 2.12 8.19 3.02
CA ILE A 108 3.20 7.99 2.04
C ILE A 108 4.55 8.30 2.69
N LYS A 109 5.45 7.31 2.77
CA LYS A 109 6.86 7.57 3.10
C LYS A 109 7.76 7.22 1.92
N LYS A 110 8.51 8.20 1.45
CA LYS A 110 9.69 7.96 0.62
C LYS A 110 10.82 7.51 1.53
N VAL A 111 11.20 6.22 1.48
CA VAL A 111 12.43 5.77 2.14
C VAL A 111 13.58 6.19 1.21
N ARG A 112 14.43 7.10 1.69
CA ARG A 112 15.69 7.45 1.02
C ARG A 112 16.80 6.56 1.54
#